data_AF-A0A2E1H4F9-F1
#
_entry.id   AF-A0A2E1H4F9-F1
#
_cell.length_a   1.000
_cell.length_b   1.000
_cell.length_c   1.000
_cell.angle_alpha   90.00
_cell.angle_beta   90.00
_cell.angle_gamma   90.00
#
_symmetry.space_group_name_H-M   'P 1'
#
loop_
_entity.id
_entity.type
_entity.pdbx_description
1 polymer ?
#
loop_
_entity_poly.entity_id
_entity_poly.type
_entity_poly.pdbx_seq_one_letter_code
_entity_poly.pdbx_strand_id
1 'polypeptide(L)'
;MIRVLCWLMLVCFGPQVSAQIYAVDFSDAKLAKKYKKYIFDYNGKSVILVEIRGGFDYKADGSLSWNKESRLEFFIQDSSDPMKLGYAVNEDGTRQTKNKKLVLGMGGDRVARMITFMANESFYTLSREYQRRIDYLDDLEAQQKETEKSGAAWMAFNASRLRETGNLQQWLFQTGYNKGANKLLRDISKLRKSSEAAMTARIDSAIASIETIEVDPKLVSAASDIAGKNIKFLTQQSRHITIKYHDGLQSNRISALLELGERAIESFRTENVDPYIDEKFLDKIPDGVFLEFFFSTDSQVYQEKFWEEYYGYGWGDPTRKAERLQSTGTGAQQGKLKISYWRIDDQADLEGIVVHQLGHQLARHHYGIFGDTQDWLEEGCGYDLSFSLLNRNNVTCKSFAPPKRSEGTVAAGPGSKGKGEENKTAVVMRGMREIMAGVAAHASVPFDQLASKRLHAFQNEDMAKSWAFYEYITTKLGKVGQEWLRLLCKAANGGQFQNKIREHTEAQFNLKGQDSIRMLEEQWTAYLRDVYDVN
;
A
#
# COMPACT_ATOMS: atom_id res chain seq x y z
N MET A 1 16.19 -0.51 -47.02
CA MET A 1 14.82 -1.01 -46.77
C MET A 1 14.89 -2.22 -45.85
N ILE A 2 14.80 -2.01 -44.54
CA ILE A 2 14.50 -3.07 -43.56
C ILE A 2 13.49 -2.43 -42.60
N ARG A 3 12.25 -2.91 -42.67
CA ARG A 3 11.13 -2.46 -41.84
C ARG A 3 11.34 -2.98 -40.42
N VAL A 4 11.49 -2.08 -39.45
CA VAL A 4 11.42 -2.40 -38.02
C VAL A 4 9.94 -2.51 -37.67
N LEU A 5 9.45 -3.74 -37.54
CA LEU A 5 8.17 -4.05 -36.91
C LEU A 5 8.30 -3.76 -35.41
N CYS A 6 7.82 -2.61 -34.96
CA CYS A 6 7.44 -2.41 -33.57
C CYS A 6 6.16 -3.23 -33.32
N TRP A 7 6.34 -4.44 -32.78
CA TRP A 7 5.22 -5.23 -32.28
C TRP A 7 4.59 -4.52 -31.09
N LEU A 8 3.38 -4.01 -31.32
CA LEU A 8 2.36 -3.88 -30.29
C LEU A 8 2.24 -5.24 -29.57
N MET A 9 2.58 -5.31 -28.29
CA MET A 9 2.04 -6.35 -27.42
C MET A 9 0.61 -5.95 -27.04
N LEU A 10 -0.29 -6.15 -27.99
CA LEU A 10 -1.73 -6.20 -27.76
C LEU A 10 -2.03 -7.59 -27.21
N VAL A 11 -1.83 -7.71 -25.91
CA VAL A 11 -2.10 -8.91 -25.15
C VAL A 11 -3.61 -8.92 -24.83
N CYS A 12 -4.40 -9.54 -25.71
CA CYS A 12 -5.77 -9.94 -25.42
C CYS A 12 -5.76 -11.18 -24.52
N PHE A 13 -5.75 -11.02 -23.20
CA PHE A 13 -5.96 -12.13 -22.27
C PHE A 13 -7.14 -11.85 -21.35
N GLY A 14 -8.06 -12.82 -21.26
CA GLY A 14 -9.26 -12.73 -20.43
C GLY A 14 -8.93 -12.40 -18.97
N PRO A 15 -9.79 -11.63 -18.26
CA PRO A 15 -9.48 -11.19 -16.92
C PRO A 15 -9.39 -12.35 -15.93
N GLN A 16 -8.46 -12.20 -14.99
CA GLN A 16 -8.19 -13.15 -13.93
C GLN A 16 -8.97 -12.71 -12.69
N VAL A 17 -9.60 -13.66 -12.00
CA VAL A 17 -10.17 -13.43 -10.68
C VAL A 17 -8.99 -13.19 -9.73
N SER A 18 -8.58 -11.94 -9.58
CA SER A 18 -7.45 -11.59 -8.75
C SER A 18 -7.90 -11.18 -7.36
N ALA A 19 -9.13 -11.47 -6.91
CA ALA A 19 -9.65 -11.04 -5.62
C ALA A 19 -10.03 -12.18 -4.70
N GLN A 20 -9.52 -12.07 -3.47
CA GLN A 20 -9.57 -13.09 -2.44
C GLN A 20 -10.51 -12.68 -1.31
N ILE A 21 -10.35 -11.44 -0.84
CA ILE A 21 -11.27 -10.80 0.10
C ILE A 21 -12.09 -9.76 -0.67
N TYR A 22 -13.40 -9.87 -0.49
CA TYR A 22 -14.40 -8.99 -1.08
C TYR A 22 -15.13 -8.21 0.00
N ALA A 23 -15.55 -7.00 -0.35
CA ALA A 23 -16.55 -6.24 0.39
C ALA A 23 -17.94 -6.49 -0.22
N VAL A 24 -18.85 -7.06 0.58
CA VAL A 24 -20.25 -7.27 0.21
C VAL A 24 -21.02 -5.98 0.41
N ASP A 25 -21.45 -5.36 -0.69
CA ASP A 25 -22.38 -4.23 -0.68
C ASP A 25 -23.82 -4.76 -0.65
N PHE A 26 -24.67 -4.20 0.22
CA PHE A 26 -26.03 -4.69 0.41
C PHE A 26 -27.00 -4.07 -0.59
N SER A 27 -27.99 -4.85 -1.04
CA SER A 27 -29.08 -4.33 -1.91
C SER A 27 -30.00 -3.33 -1.22
N ASP A 28 -30.06 -3.35 0.12
CA ASP A 28 -30.75 -2.36 0.94
C ASP A 28 -29.92 -2.07 2.20
N ALA A 29 -29.61 -0.80 2.46
CA ALA A 29 -28.87 -0.34 3.63
C ALA A 29 -29.51 -0.78 4.96
N LYS A 30 -30.83 -1.03 5.01
CA LYS A 30 -31.52 -1.55 6.19
C LYS A 30 -31.06 -2.98 6.54
N LEU A 31 -30.60 -3.76 5.57
CA LEU A 31 -30.12 -5.14 5.78
C LEU A 31 -28.83 -5.16 6.61
N ALA A 32 -27.99 -4.13 6.51
CA ALA A 32 -26.76 -4.02 7.30
C ALA A 32 -27.01 -4.17 8.81
N LYS A 33 -28.18 -3.70 9.30
CA LYS A 33 -28.56 -3.82 10.73
C LYS A 33 -28.60 -5.28 11.21
N LYS A 34 -29.00 -6.22 10.35
CA LYS A 34 -29.04 -7.66 10.68
C LYS A 34 -27.64 -8.25 10.84
N TYR A 35 -26.65 -7.67 10.14
CA TYR A 35 -25.27 -8.13 10.12
C TYR A 35 -24.33 -7.23 10.93
N LYS A 36 -24.86 -6.35 11.78
CA LYS A 36 -24.10 -5.33 12.57
C LYS A 36 -22.84 -5.83 13.28
N LYS A 37 -22.76 -7.14 13.59
CA LYS A 37 -21.59 -7.75 14.24
C LYS A 37 -20.37 -7.88 13.32
N TYR A 38 -20.59 -7.81 12.01
CA TYR A 38 -19.61 -8.06 10.95
C TYR A 38 -19.46 -6.87 10.00
N ILE A 39 -20.08 -5.73 10.32
CA ILE A 39 -20.01 -4.54 9.48
C ILE A 39 -18.63 -3.92 9.57
N PHE A 40 -18.11 -3.57 8.40
CA PHE A 40 -16.92 -2.78 8.18
C PHE A 40 -17.31 -1.57 7.32
N ASP A 41 -16.79 -0.39 7.65
CA ASP A 41 -17.04 0.81 6.85
C ASP A 41 -15.97 0.94 5.78
N TYR A 42 -16.35 0.82 4.51
CA TYR A 42 -15.46 0.86 3.35
C TYR A 42 -16.03 1.80 2.29
N ASN A 43 -15.24 2.77 1.84
CA ASN A 43 -15.66 3.81 0.88
C ASN A 43 -16.98 4.50 1.29
N GLY A 44 -17.16 4.78 2.59
CA GLY A 44 -18.37 5.41 3.12
C GLY A 44 -19.62 4.51 3.14
N LYS A 45 -19.46 3.21 2.86
CA LYS A 45 -20.52 2.20 2.84
C LYS A 45 -20.30 1.17 3.95
N SER A 46 -21.40 0.73 4.57
CA SER A 46 -21.36 -0.38 5.52
C SER A 46 -21.41 -1.71 4.75
N VAL A 47 -20.29 -2.43 4.74
CA VAL A 47 -20.09 -3.69 4.01
C VAL A 47 -19.76 -4.84 4.96
N ILE A 48 -19.72 -6.07 4.46
CA ILE A 48 -19.08 -7.21 5.15
C ILE A 48 -17.85 -7.63 4.36
N LEU A 49 -16.71 -7.77 5.03
CA LEU A 49 -15.53 -8.40 4.43
C LEU A 49 -15.67 -9.92 4.44
N VAL A 50 -15.51 -10.54 3.28
CA VAL A 50 -15.77 -11.96 3.07
C VAL A 50 -14.74 -12.62 2.16
N GLU A 51 -14.56 -13.92 2.34
CA GLU A 51 -14.08 -14.80 1.27
C GLU A 51 -15.22 -15.67 0.77
N ILE A 52 -15.23 -15.94 -0.53
CA ILE A 52 -16.25 -16.80 -1.14
C ILE A 52 -16.03 -18.25 -0.70
N ARG A 53 -17.09 -18.87 -0.17
CA ARG A 53 -17.15 -20.31 0.15
C ARG A 53 -18.00 -21.07 -0.86
N GLY A 54 -19.11 -20.50 -1.33
CA GLY A 54 -19.97 -21.15 -2.33
C GLY A 54 -21.15 -20.29 -2.78
N GLY A 55 -21.87 -20.76 -3.81
CA GLY A 55 -23.08 -20.10 -4.33
C GLY A 55 -22.86 -19.09 -5.46
N PHE A 56 -21.64 -19.03 -6.02
CA PHE A 56 -21.26 -18.14 -7.12
C PHE A 56 -20.83 -18.94 -8.36
N ASP A 57 -21.17 -18.41 -9.52
CA ASP A 57 -20.66 -18.84 -10.81
C ASP A 57 -19.53 -17.90 -11.27
N TYR A 58 -18.45 -18.48 -11.78
CA TYR A 58 -17.31 -17.74 -12.33
C TYR A 58 -17.45 -17.65 -13.85
N LYS A 59 -17.38 -16.43 -14.38
CA LYS A 59 -17.33 -16.22 -15.82
C LYS A 59 -15.91 -16.44 -16.36
N ALA A 60 -15.81 -16.62 -17.68
CA ALA A 60 -14.51 -16.81 -18.36
C ALA A 60 -13.55 -15.62 -18.18
N ASP A 61 -14.10 -14.46 -17.87
CA ASP A 61 -13.40 -13.21 -17.61
C ASP A 61 -13.07 -13.03 -16.12
N GLY A 62 -13.29 -14.05 -15.30
CA GLY A 62 -13.06 -13.98 -13.86
C GLY A 62 -14.05 -13.11 -13.09
N SER A 63 -15.08 -12.56 -13.73
CA SER A 63 -16.15 -11.89 -12.99
C SER A 63 -17.05 -12.90 -12.27
N LEU A 64 -17.58 -12.47 -11.13
CA LEU A 64 -18.52 -13.24 -10.34
C LEU A 64 -19.95 -13.01 -10.84
N SER A 65 -20.75 -14.06 -10.87
CA SER A 65 -22.19 -14.00 -11.09
C SER A 65 -22.96 -14.86 -10.10
N TRP A 66 -24.18 -14.45 -9.79
CA TRP A 66 -25.12 -15.18 -8.94
C TRP A 66 -26.56 -14.81 -9.28
N ASN A 67 -27.51 -15.66 -8.89
CA ASN A 67 -28.94 -15.39 -9.02
C ASN A 67 -29.51 -14.88 -7.70
N LYS A 68 -30.65 -14.18 -7.75
CA LYS A 68 -31.32 -13.65 -6.54
C LYS A 68 -31.78 -14.78 -5.61
N GLU A 69 -32.14 -15.92 -6.18
CA GLU A 69 -32.58 -17.12 -5.48
C GLU A 69 -31.41 -17.95 -4.93
N SER A 70 -30.16 -17.64 -5.32
CA SER A 70 -28.98 -18.36 -4.84
C SER A 70 -28.80 -18.18 -3.33
N ARG A 71 -28.38 -19.24 -2.65
CA ARG A 71 -27.81 -19.15 -1.31
C ARG A 71 -26.30 -18.96 -1.43
N LEU A 72 -25.84 -17.77 -1.12
CA LEU A 72 -24.42 -17.42 -1.08
C LEU A 72 -23.84 -17.83 0.27
N GLU A 73 -22.66 -18.42 0.25
CA GLU A 73 -21.94 -18.81 1.45
C GLU A 73 -20.56 -18.17 1.47
N PHE A 74 -20.21 -17.62 2.63
CA PHE A 74 -19.00 -16.87 2.84
C PHE A 74 -18.26 -17.36 4.07
N PHE A 75 -16.93 -17.29 4.04
CA PHE A 75 -16.15 -17.18 5.27
C PHE A 75 -16.11 -15.71 5.69
N ILE A 76 -16.18 -15.47 6.99
CA ILE A 76 -16.08 -14.14 7.60
C ILE A 76 -14.98 -14.13 8.67
N GLN A 77 -14.42 -12.96 8.94
CA GLN A 77 -13.39 -12.79 9.96
C GLN A 77 -13.96 -12.75 11.39
N ASP A 78 -13.15 -13.21 12.35
CA ASP A 78 -13.28 -12.75 13.73
C ASP A 78 -12.61 -11.37 13.85
N SER A 79 -13.42 -10.32 13.88
CA SER A 79 -12.97 -8.91 14.00
C SER A 79 -12.00 -8.62 15.16
N SER A 80 -11.80 -9.54 16.10
CA SER A 80 -10.99 -9.35 17.30
C SER A 80 -9.61 -9.99 17.27
N ASP A 81 -9.35 -10.87 16.30
CA ASP A 81 -8.14 -11.70 16.22
C ASP A 81 -7.98 -12.35 14.83
N PRO A 82 -6.99 -11.94 14.02
CA PRO A 82 -6.70 -12.55 12.72
C PRO A 82 -6.37 -14.04 12.75
N MET A 83 -5.88 -14.57 13.88
CA MET A 83 -5.53 -15.99 14.02
C MET A 83 -6.75 -16.91 14.10
N LYS A 84 -7.94 -16.36 14.33
CA LYS A 84 -9.19 -17.12 14.43
C LYS A 84 -9.86 -17.27 13.07
N LEU A 85 -9.39 -18.24 12.30
CA LEU A 85 -9.92 -18.55 10.97
C LEU A 85 -11.18 -19.42 11.01
N GLY A 86 -12.06 -19.21 10.03
CA GLY A 86 -13.22 -20.06 9.78
C GLY A 86 -12.87 -21.43 9.19
N TYR A 87 -11.66 -21.58 8.67
CA TYR A 87 -11.17 -22.76 7.98
C TYR A 87 -9.71 -23.09 8.37
N ALA A 88 -9.30 -24.31 8.08
CA ALA A 88 -7.91 -24.73 7.99
C ALA A 88 -7.53 -24.90 6.52
N VAL A 89 -6.24 -24.80 6.23
CA VAL A 89 -5.68 -25.08 4.90
C VAL A 89 -4.98 -26.43 4.98
N ASN A 90 -5.39 -27.36 4.11
CA ASN A 90 -4.79 -28.68 4.01
C ASN A 90 -3.45 -28.62 3.25
N GLU A 91 -2.65 -29.68 3.31
CA GLU A 91 -1.37 -29.78 2.59
C GLU A 91 -1.52 -29.60 1.06
N ASP A 92 -2.66 -30.04 0.51
CA ASP A 92 -3.02 -29.85 -0.90
C ASP A 92 -3.56 -28.44 -1.22
N GLY A 93 -3.53 -27.52 -0.24
CA GLY A 93 -4.03 -26.15 -0.36
C GLY A 93 -5.55 -26.01 -0.25
N THR A 94 -6.31 -27.09 -0.06
CA THR A 94 -7.78 -26.99 0.04
C THR A 94 -8.22 -26.42 1.40
N ARG A 95 -9.34 -25.66 1.40
CA ARG A 95 -9.92 -25.07 2.62
C ARG A 95 -10.90 -26.04 3.27
N GLN A 96 -10.60 -26.50 4.48
CA GLN A 96 -11.53 -27.28 5.30
C GLN A 96 -12.20 -26.40 6.35
N THR A 97 -13.54 -26.40 6.42
CA THR A 97 -14.26 -25.60 7.42
C THR A 97 -13.93 -26.09 8.84
N LYS A 98 -13.39 -25.19 9.68
CA LYS A 98 -13.00 -25.47 11.06
C LYS A 98 -13.98 -24.87 12.07
N ASN A 99 -14.51 -23.68 11.78
CA ASN A 99 -15.42 -22.96 12.68
C ASN A 99 -16.68 -22.49 11.94
N LYS A 100 -17.78 -23.23 12.11
CA LYS A 100 -19.07 -22.91 11.50
C LYS A 100 -19.65 -21.55 11.94
N LYS A 101 -19.20 -20.97 13.07
CA LYS A 101 -19.64 -19.62 13.49
C LYS A 101 -19.07 -18.50 12.61
N LEU A 102 -17.99 -18.79 11.88
CA LEU A 102 -17.35 -17.89 10.93
C LEU A 102 -17.74 -18.23 9.48
N VAL A 103 -18.89 -18.88 9.32
CA VAL A 103 -19.52 -19.13 8.02
C VAL A 103 -20.84 -18.39 7.97
N LEU A 104 -21.01 -17.54 6.97
CA LEU A 104 -22.20 -16.73 6.78
C LEU A 104 -22.97 -17.19 5.53
N GLY A 105 -24.26 -17.50 5.71
CA GLY A 105 -25.20 -17.71 4.61
C GLY A 105 -25.99 -16.43 4.33
N MET A 106 -26.09 -16.03 3.06
CA MET A 106 -26.87 -14.88 2.61
C MET A 106 -27.66 -15.23 1.34
N GLY A 107 -28.89 -14.71 1.22
CA GLY A 107 -29.64 -14.81 -0.05
C GLY A 107 -29.03 -13.88 -1.09
N GLY A 108 -28.98 -14.31 -2.35
CA GLY A 108 -28.41 -13.53 -3.45
C GLY A 108 -29.14 -12.21 -3.69
N ASP A 109 -30.44 -12.16 -3.37
CA ASP A 109 -31.29 -10.96 -3.36
C ASP A 109 -30.80 -9.84 -2.42
N ARG A 110 -29.95 -10.18 -1.44
CA ARG A 110 -29.42 -9.24 -0.43
C ARG A 110 -28.08 -8.62 -0.80
N VAL A 111 -27.40 -9.16 -1.82
CA VAL A 111 -26.09 -8.67 -2.29
C VAL A 111 -26.31 -7.79 -3.52
N ALA A 112 -25.98 -6.50 -3.40
CA ALA A 112 -25.99 -5.57 -4.53
C ALA A 112 -24.78 -5.81 -5.44
N ARG A 113 -23.60 -5.92 -4.82
CA ARG A 113 -22.31 -5.94 -5.51
C ARG A 113 -21.26 -6.64 -4.65
N MET A 114 -20.35 -7.34 -5.32
CA MET A 114 -19.10 -7.82 -4.74
C MET A 114 -17.99 -6.86 -5.16
N ILE A 115 -17.43 -6.12 -4.22
CA ILE A 115 -16.33 -5.18 -4.48
C ILE A 115 -15.02 -5.87 -4.10
N THR A 116 -14.02 -5.85 -4.98
CA THR A 116 -12.68 -6.33 -4.65
C THR A 116 -12.10 -5.45 -3.55
N PHE A 117 -11.80 -6.05 -2.39
CA PHE A 117 -11.22 -5.33 -1.26
C PHE A 117 -9.71 -5.56 -1.17
N MET A 118 -9.29 -6.83 -1.21
CA MET A 118 -7.89 -7.22 -1.33
C MET A 118 -7.77 -8.30 -2.38
N ALA A 119 -7.03 -7.94 -3.42
CA ALA A 119 -6.82 -8.78 -4.56
C ALA A 119 -6.10 -10.08 -4.15
N ASN A 120 -4.89 -9.93 -3.63
CA ASN A 120 -3.95 -11.02 -3.45
C ASN A 120 -3.87 -11.53 -2.00
N GLU A 121 -4.86 -11.24 -1.16
CA GLU A 121 -4.84 -11.60 0.28
C GLU A 121 -6.08 -12.40 0.69
N SER A 122 -5.90 -13.50 1.43
CA SER A 122 -6.95 -14.19 2.18
C SER A 122 -6.86 -13.87 3.67
N PHE A 123 -7.90 -14.19 4.44
CA PHE A 123 -7.84 -14.21 5.89
C PHE A 123 -6.71 -15.12 6.40
N TYR A 124 -6.38 -16.21 5.68
CA TYR A 124 -5.22 -17.03 6.01
C TYR A 124 -3.89 -16.28 5.82
N THR A 125 -3.67 -15.62 4.68
CA THR A 125 -2.43 -14.85 4.47
C THR A 125 -2.31 -13.69 5.45
N LEU A 126 -3.43 -13.00 5.74
CA LEU A 126 -3.51 -11.98 6.79
C LEU A 126 -3.17 -12.54 8.18
N SER A 127 -3.59 -13.76 8.51
CA SER A 127 -3.23 -14.39 9.79
C SER A 127 -1.74 -14.66 9.93
N ARG A 128 -1.08 -15.09 8.85
CA ARG A 128 0.38 -15.32 8.84
C ARG A 128 1.14 -14.00 8.97
N GLU A 129 0.71 -12.97 8.25
CA GLU A 129 1.29 -11.63 8.36
C GLU A 129 1.10 -11.05 9.77
N TYR A 130 -0.09 -11.24 10.36
CA TYR A 130 -0.35 -10.84 11.74
C TYR A 130 0.60 -11.54 12.72
N GLN A 131 0.80 -12.86 12.58
CA GLN A 131 1.72 -13.61 13.42
C GLN A 131 3.15 -13.07 13.30
N ARG A 132 3.66 -12.82 12.08
CA ARG A 132 4.99 -12.21 11.87
C ARG A 132 5.15 -10.89 12.62
N ARG A 133 4.13 -10.03 12.59
CA ARG A 133 4.14 -8.73 13.28
C ARG A 133 4.13 -8.88 14.80
N ILE A 134 3.40 -9.87 15.32
CA ILE A 134 3.41 -10.20 16.74
C ILE A 134 4.77 -10.74 17.17
N ASP A 135 5.35 -11.69 16.42
CA ASP A 135 6.67 -12.25 16.71
C ASP A 135 7.73 -11.15 16.77
N TYR A 136 7.70 -10.20 15.82
CA TYR A 136 8.61 -9.05 15.85
C TYR A 136 8.39 -8.13 17.06
N LEU A 137 7.14 -7.88 17.45
CA LEU A 137 6.83 -7.09 18.65
C LEU A 137 7.28 -7.78 19.94
N ASP A 138 7.15 -9.10 20.00
CA ASP A 138 7.60 -9.92 21.13
C ASP A 138 9.13 -9.92 21.24
N ASP A 139 9.84 -10.00 20.11
CA ASP A 139 11.30 -9.86 20.05
C ASP A 139 11.76 -8.48 20.54
N LEU A 140 11.10 -7.40 20.10
CA LEU A 140 11.38 -6.05 20.59
C LEU A 140 11.10 -5.91 22.09
N GLU A 141 10.05 -6.56 22.60
CA GLU A 141 9.75 -6.57 24.04
C GLU A 141 10.81 -7.35 24.84
N ALA A 142 11.26 -8.49 24.33
CA ALA A 142 12.31 -9.29 24.97
C ALA A 142 13.62 -8.49 25.05
N GLN A 143 14.07 -7.91 23.93
CA GLN A 143 15.27 -7.07 23.87
C GLN A 143 15.15 -5.85 24.81
N GLN A 144 13.99 -5.21 24.84
CA GLN A 144 13.76 -4.10 25.78
C GLN A 144 13.92 -4.53 27.24
N LYS A 145 13.38 -5.69 27.63
CA LYS A 145 13.45 -6.19 29.02
C LYS A 145 14.87 -6.54 29.46
N GLU A 146 15.73 -6.95 28.53
CA GLU A 146 17.14 -7.28 28.80
C GLU A 146 18.03 -6.04 28.94
N THR A 147 17.57 -4.89 28.46
CA THR A 147 18.28 -3.61 28.60
C THR A 147 17.96 -2.87 29.89
N GLU A 148 18.92 -2.06 30.36
CA GLU A 148 18.73 -1.21 31.54
C GLU A 148 17.58 -0.23 31.32
N LYS A 149 16.58 -0.29 32.21
CA LYS A 149 15.40 0.55 32.13
C LYS A 149 15.78 2.02 32.10
N SER A 150 15.18 2.75 31.16
CA SER A 150 15.45 4.18 30.91
C SER A 150 16.83 4.51 30.35
N GLY A 151 17.68 3.52 30.04
CA GLY A 151 18.89 3.73 29.24
C GLY A 151 18.57 4.05 27.78
N ALA A 152 19.56 4.56 27.03
CA ALA A 152 19.38 4.95 25.63
C ALA A 152 18.89 3.79 24.74
N ALA A 153 19.44 2.59 24.93
CA ALA A 153 18.99 1.39 24.22
C ALA A 153 17.54 1.02 24.56
N TRP A 154 17.17 1.12 25.84
CA TRP A 154 15.80 0.86 26.29
C TRP A 154 14.79 1.84 25.67
N MET A 155 15.17 3.13 25.57
CA MET A 155 14.35 4.16 24.93
C MET A 155 14.20 3.91 23.43
N ALA A 156 15.27 3.51 22.74
CA ALA A 156 15.22 3.13 21.33
C ALA A 156 14.29 1.94 21.06
N PHE A 157 14.35 0.91 21.92
CA PHE A 157 13.39 -0.20 21.85
C PHE A 157 11.97 0.24 22.19
N ASN A 158 11.76 1.12 23.17
CA ASN A 158 10.44 1.65 23.49
C ASN A 158 9.82 2.41 22.32
N ALA A 159 10.61 3.27 21.66
CA ALA A 159 10.19 4.00 20.47
C ALA A 159 9.83 3.07 19.31
N SER A 160 10.66 2.04 19.07
CA SER A 160 10.39 1.03 18.03
C SER A 160 9.11 0.25 18.35
N ARG A 161 8.93 -0.20 19.59
CA ARG A 161 7.68 -0.86 20.03
C ARG A 161 6.46 0.03 19.88
N LEU A 162 6.56 1.31 20.24
CA LEU A 162 5.47 2.26 20.08
C LEU A 162 5.07 2.41 18.60
N ARG A 163 6.06 2.57 17.71
CA ARG A 163 5.86 2.64 16.26
C ARG A 163 5.19 1.37 15.74
N GLU A 164 5.76 0.20 16.00
CA GLU A 164 5.25 -1.07 15.46
C GLU A 164 3.88 -1.45 16.02
N THR A 165 3.60 -1.15 17.30
CA THR A 165 2.26 -1.34 17.86
C THR A 165 1.25 -0.41 17.20
N GLY A 166 1.66 0.83 16.88
CA GLY A 166 0.85 1.78 16.10
C GLY A 166 0.59 1.32 14.67
N ASN A 167 1.64 0.85 13.97
CA ASN A 167 1.52 0.28 12.63
C ASN A 167 0.60 -0.94 12.62
N LEU A 168 0.73 -1.84 13.60
CA LEU A 168 -0.16 -3.00 13.73
C LEU A 168 -1.61 -2.59 14.00
N GLN A 169 -1.83 -1.58 14.85
CA GLN A 169 -3.18 -1.06 15.10
C GLN A 169 -3.81 -0.49 13.83
N GLN A 170 -3.04 0.27 13.04
CA GLN A 170 -3.50 0.79 11.75
C GLN A 170 -3.78 -0.34 10.77
N TRP A 171 -2.85 -1.29 10.63
CA TRP A 171 -2.98 -2.46 9.76
C TRP A 171 -4.24 -3.27 10.10
N LEU A 172 -4.51 -3.51 11.40
CA LEU A 172 -5.72 -4.22 11.86
C LEU A 172 -6.99 -3.45 11.51
N PHE A 173 -6.99 -2.13 11.63
CA PHE A 173 -8.14 -1.31 11.24
C PHE A 173 -8.38 -1.38 9.72
N GLN A 174 -7.31 -1.27 8.93
CA GLN A 174 -7.37 -1.26 7.46
C GLN A 174 -7.67 -2.62 6.84
N THR A 175 -7.50 -3.71 7.59
CA THR A 175 -7.85 -5.09 7.21
C THR A 175 -9.18 -5.56 7.84
N GLY A 176 -9.89 -4.68 8.56
CA GLY A 176 -11.22 -4.95 9.13
C GLY A 176 -11.27 -5.62 10.51
N TYR A 177 -10.13 -5.78 11.18
CA TYR A 177 -10.02 -6.29 12.55
C TYR A 177 -10.15 -5.18 13.60
N ASN A 178 -11.18 -4.33 13.46
CA ASN A 178 -11.37 -3.12 14.27
C ASN A 178 -11.41 -3.39 15.79
N LYS A 179 -11.93 -4.55 16.24
CA LYS A 179 -11.92 -4.89 17.66
C LYS A 179 -10.53 -5.27 18.15
N GLY A 180 -9.73 -5.92 17.31
CA GLY A 180 -8.32 -6.19 17.57
C GLY A 180 -7.55 -4.88 17.68
N ALA A 181 -7.71 -3.98 16.70
CA ALA A 181 -7.11 -2.65 16.69
C ALA A 181 -7.40 -1.87 17.98
N ASN A 182 -8.65 -1.85 18.42
CA ASN A 182 -9.05 -1.14 19.65
C ASN A 182 -8.41 -1.69 20.93
N LYS A 183 -8.03 -2.98 20.98
CA LYS A 183 -7.32 -3.54 22.14
C LYS A 183 -5.92 -2.95 22.29
N LEU A 184 -5.25 -2.66 21.17
CA LEU A 184 -3.89 -2.13 21.15
C LEU A 184 -3.79 -0.68 21.63
N LEU A 185 -4.90 0.09 21.62
CA LEU A 185 -4.90 1.49 22.09
C LEU A 185 -4.42 1.63 23.53
N ARG A 186 -4.73 0.65 24.40
CA ARG A 186 -4.25 0.65 25.79
C ARG A 186 -2.74 0.47 25.86
N ASP A 187 -2.18 -0.40 25.04
CA ASP A 187 -0.75 -0.70 25.05
C ASP A 187 0.05 0.43 24.41
N ILE A 188 -0.46 1.03 23.33
CA ILE A 188 0.05 2.29 22.76
C ILE A 188 0.08 3.38 23.84
N SER A 189 -0.99 3.56 24.60
CA SER A 189 -1.03 4.56 25.69
C SER A 189 0.03 4.31 26.76
N LYS A 190 0.31 3.05 27.13
CA LYS A 190 1.37 2.71 28.09
C LYS A 190 2.76 3.01 27.53
N LEU A 191 3.02 2.63 26.28
CA LEU A 191 4.30 2.86 25.61
C LEU A 191 4.57 4.36 25.44
N ARG A 192 3.55 5.15 25.08
CA ARG A 192 3.64 6.62 25.00
C ARG A 192 4.07 7.26 26.31
N LYS A 193 3.52 6.82 27.45
CA LYS A 193 3.90 7.34 28.77
C LYS A 193 5.37 7.15 29.14
N SER A 194 6.02 6.18 28.50
CA SER A 194 7.44 5.86 28.72
C SER A 194 8.32 6.29 27.55
N SER A 195 7.76 6.96 26.54
CA SER A 195 8.47 7.48 25.38
C SER A 195 8.94 8.91 25.63
N GLU A 196 9.86 9.38 24.79
CA GLU A 196 10.24 10.79 24.79
C GLU A 196 9.03 11.67 24.45
N ALA A 197 8.83 12.71 25.27
CA ALA A 197 7.72 13.65 25.11
C ALA A 197 7.75 14.35 23.74
N ALA A 198 8.94 14.56 23.16
CA ALA A 198 9.09 15.24 21.87
C ALA A 198 8.51 14.42 20.70
N MET A 199 8.79 13.12 20.61
CA MET A 199 8.29 12.23 19.55
C MET A 199 6.75 12.14 19.60
N THR A 200 6.19 11.94 20.79
CA THR A 200 4.73 11.88 20.96
C THR A 200 4.04 13.22 20.68
N ALA A 201 4.65 14.34 21.08
CA ALA A 201 4.12 15.68 20.81
C ALA A 201 4.11 16.03 19.31
N ARG A 202 5.08 15.54 18.52
CA ARG A 202 5.17 15.82 17.08
C ARG A 202 3.96 15.27 16.32
N ILE A 203 3.63 13.98 16.50
CA ILE A 203 2.47 13.36 15.86
C ILE A 203 1.15 13.90 16.40
N ASP A 204 1.03 14.11 17.71
CA ASP A 204 -0.20 14.64 18.30
C ASP A 204 -0.48 16.07 17.80
N SER A 205 0.57 16.90 17.66
CA SER A 205 0.46 18.23 17.05
C SER A 205 0.09 18.17 15.57
N ALA A 206 0.63 17.22 14.80
CA ALA A 206 0.32 17.07 13.39
C ALA A 206 -1.14 16.62 13.17
N ILE A 207 -1.64 15.67 13.96
CA ILE A 207 -3.05 15.24 13.92
C ILE A 207 -3.98 16.37 14.38
N ALA A 208 -3.61 17.10 15.44
CA ALA A 208 -4.40 18.23 15.94
C ALA A 208 -4.48 19.41 14.95
N SER A 209 -3.57 19.47 13.97
CA SER A 209 -3.60 20.49 12.92
C SER A 209 -4.60 20.20 11.78
N ILE A 210 -5.31 19.07 11.83
CA ILE A 210 -6.32 18.73 10.82
C ILE A 210 -7.49 19.71 10.91
N GLU A 211 -7.70 20.45 9.82
CA GLU A 211 -8.75 21.46 9.74
C GLU A 211 -9.37 21.56 8.34
N THR A 212 -10.58 22.13 8.27
CA THR A 212 -11.19 22.54 7.00
C THR A 212 -10.84 23.99 6.75
N ILE A 213 -10.30 24.28 5.57
CA ILE A 213 -9.89 25.62 5.17
C ILE A 213 -10.78 26.17 4.06
N GLU A 214 -10.69 27.48 3.83
CA GLU A 214 -11.38 28.12 2.72
C GLU A 214 -10.88 27.55 1.38
N VAL A 215 -11.83 27.24 0.50
CA VAL A 215 -11.54 26.73 -0.84
C VAL A 215 -11.02 27.87 -1.69
N ASP A 216 -9.91 27.62 -2.39
CA ASP A 216 -9.32 28.59 -3.32
C ASP A 216 -10.40 29.19 -4.25
N PRO A 217 -10.60 30.52 -4.28
CA PRO A 217 -11.58 31.18 -5.14
C PRO A 217 -11.40 30.84 -6.62
N LYS A 218 -10.16 30.57 -7.08
CA LYS A 218 -9.89 30.12 -8.45
C LYS A 218 -10.48 28.72 -8.70
N LEU A 219 -10.42 27.83 -7.71
CA LEU A 219 -11.04 26.50 -7.81
C LEU A 219 -12.57 26.61 -7.82
N VAL A 220 -13.15 27.51 -7.02
CA VAL A 220 -14.59 27.76 -7.01
C VAL A 220 -15.07 28.25 -8.38
N SER A 221 -14.35 29.21 -8.98
CA SER A 221 -14.64 29.71 -10.33
C SER A 221 -14.52 28.59 -11.36
N ALA A 222 -13.39 27.87 -11.37
CA ALA A 222 -13.15 26.78 -12.31
C ALA A 222 -14.21 25.69 -12.19
N ALA A 223 -14.65 25.34 -10.98
CA ALA A 223 -15.72 24.36 -10.78
C ALA A 223 -17.05 24.83 -11.36
N SER A 224 -17.40 26.11 -11.17
CA SER A 224 -18.59 26.71 -11.77
C SER A 224 -18.53 26.69 -13.30
N ASP A 225 -17.38 26.98 -13.89
CA ASP A 225 -17.22 27.05 -15.35
C ASP A 225 -17.17 25.66 -16.02
N ILE A 226 -16.52 24.70 -15.36
CA ILE A 226 -16.27 23.34 -15.89
C ILE A 226 -17.46 22.42 -15.66
N ALA A 227 -18.04 22.43 -14.45
CA ALA A 227 -19.04 21.47 -14.00
C ALA A 227 -20.40 22.11 -13.64
N GLY A 228 -20.50 23.45 -13.68
CA GLY A 228 -21.71 24.16 -13.29
C GLY A 228 -22.01 24.02 -11.79
N LYS A 229 -23.30 24.07 -11.44
CA LYS A 229 -23.76 23.97 -10.03
C LYS A 229 -23.71 22.56 -9.45
N ASN A 230 -23.28 21.56 -10.23
CA ASN A 230 -23.42 20.14 -9.90
C ASN A 230 -22.29 19.61 -9.02
N ILE A 231 -21.17 20.32 -8.93
CA ILE A 231 -20.01 19.89 -8.15
C ILE A 231 -19.50 21.06 -7.33
N LYS A 232 -19.27 20.80 -6.05
CA LYS A 232 -18.55 21.72 -5.17
C LYS A 232 -17.29 21.05 -4.69
N PHE A 233 -16.28 21.85 -4.42
CA PHE A 233 -15.06 21.39 -3.77
C PHE A 233 -15.05 21.83 -2.32
N LEU A 234 -14.43 21.01 -1.49
CA LEU A 234 -14.01 21.33 -0.13
C LEU A 234 -12.49 21.16 -0.06
N THR A 235 -11.88 21.74 0.97
CA THR A 235 -10.45 21.59 1.22
C THR A 235 -10.22 21.35 2.69
N GLN A 236 -9.49 20.28 2.99
CA GLN A 236 -8.96 20.00 4.32
C GLN A 236 -7.45 19.93 4.26
N GLN A 237 -6.78 20.29 5.34
CA GLN A 237 -5.34 20.18 5.46
C GLN A 237 -4.93 19.66 6.82
N SER A 238 -3.74 19.09 6.87
CA SER A 238 -2.93 18.86 8.07
C SER A 238 -1.63 19.62 7.92
N ARG A 239 -0.70 19.45 8.88
CA ARG A 239 0.63 20.06 8.87
C ARG A 239 1.38 19.85 7.56
N HIS A 240 1.31 18.64 6.99
CA HIS A 240 2.11 18.26 5.83
C HIS A 240 1.31 18.02 4.55
N ILE A 241 -0.01 17.86 4.63
CA ILE A 241 -0.85 17.40 3.52
C ILE A 241 -2.05 18.32 3.33
N THR A 242 -2.34 18.69 2.09
CA THR A 242 -3.61 19.31 1.70
C THR A 242 -4.40 18.33 0.84
N ILE A 243 -5.71 18.20 1.08
CA ILE A 243 -6.63 17.43 0.24
C ILE A 243 -7.75 18.36 -0.24
N LYS A 244 -7.78 18.59 -1.55
CA LYS A 244 -8.90 19.22 -2.27
C LYS A 244 -9.78 18.11 -2.81
N TYR A 245 -11.07 18.12 -2.51
CA TYR A 245 -11.96 17.02 -2.86
C TYR A 245 -13.35 17.50 -3.23
N HIS A 246 -14.01 16.80 -4.15
CA HIS A 246 -15.40 17.08 -4.51
C HIS A 246 -16.37 16.65 -3.39
N ASP A 247 -17.53 17.30 -3.32
CA ASP A 247 -18.57 17.14 -2.30
C ASP A 247 -19.30 15.78 -2.30
N GLY A 248 -18.94 14.87 -3.20
CA GLY A 248 -19.36 13.47 -3.18
C GLY A 248 -18.57 12.60 -2.18
N LEU A 249 -17.43 13.08 -1.70
CA LEU A 249 -16.66 12.40 -0.65
C LEU A 249 -17.03 12.92 0.75
N GLN A 250 -17.12 12.00 1.71
CA GLN A 250 -17.46 12.34 3.08
C GLN A 250 -16.27 13.01 3.79
N SER A 251 -16.49 14.19 4.39
CA SER A 251 -15.42 14.96 5.06
C SER A 251 -14.73 14.20 6.20
N ASN A 252 -15.45 13.34 6.93
CA ASN A 252 -14.84 12.51 7.98
C ASN A 252 -13.85 11.47 7.40
N ARG A 253 -14.10 10.95 6.19
CA ARG A 253 -13.13 10.09 5.49
C ARG A 253 -11.89 10.89 5.11
N ILE A 254 -12.05 12.12 4.63
CA ILE A 254 -10.90 12.98 4.30
C ILE A 254 -10.07 13.29 5.55
N SER A 255 -10.71 13.60 6.68
CA SER A 255 -10.01 13.81 7.94
C SER A 255 -9.25 12.54 8.39
N ALA A 256 -9.84 11.35 8.22
CA ALA A 256 -9.16 10.09 8.49
C ALA A 256 -7.98 9.80 7.53
N LEU A 257 -8.06 10.23 6.27
CA LEU A 257 -6.96 10.14 5.31
C LEU A 257 -5.79 11.06 5.68
N LEU A 258 -6.09 12.28 6.15
CA LEU A 258 -5.07 13.19 6.68
C LEU A 258 -4.40 12.60 7.93
N GLU A 259 -5.18 12.03 8.85
CA GLU A 259 -4.62 11.33 10.02
C GLU A 259 -3.74 10.14 9.62
N LEU A 260 -4.19 9.31 8.68
CA LEU A 260 -3.38 8.22 8.11
C LEU A 260 -2.07 8.75 7.51
N GLY A 261 -2.14 9.84 6.75
CA GLY A 261 -0.97 10.45 6.13
C GLY A 261 0.05 10.96 7.16
N GLU A 262 -0.40 11.66 8.20
CA GLU A 262 0.47 12.13 9.28
C GLU A 262 1.10 10.97 10.06
N ARG A 263 0.33 9.90 10.32
CA ARG A 263 0.87 8.67 10.93
C ARG A 263 1.90 7.99 10.06
N ALA A 264 1.71 7.98 8.73
CA ALA A 264 2.65 7.41 7.78
C ALA A 264 3.98 8.19 7.75
N ILE A 265 3.91 9.52 7.76
CA ILE A 265 5.09 10.40 7.85
C ILE A 265 5.86 10.16 9.15
N GLU A 266 5.16 10.09 10.28
CA GLU A 266 5.79 9.83 11.58
C GLU A 266 6.40 8.42 11.65
N SER A 267 5.70 7.41 11.14
CA SER A 267 6.22 6.03 11.09
C SER A 267 7.52 5.98 10.28
N PHE A 268 7.54 6.63 9.11
CA PHE A 268 8.75 6.75 8.30
C PHE A 268 9.90 7.48 9.04
N ARG A 269 9.62 8.64 9.68
CA ARG A 269 10.62 9.39 10.44
C ARG A 269 11.25 8.55 11.55
N THR A 270 10.40 7.88 12.32
CA THR A 270 10.82 7.14 13.51
C THR A 270 11.57 5.84 13.19
N GLU A 271 11.47 5.36 11.95
CA GLU A 271 12.24 4.23 11.45
C GLU A 271 13.52 4.65 10.71
N ASN A 272 13.39 5.61 9.78
CA ASN A 272 14.42 5.90 8.77
C ASN A 272 15.22 7.18 9.06
N VAL A 273 14.79 7.99 10.03
CA VAL A 273 15.37 9.32 10.31
C VAL A 273 15.83 9.43 11.76
N ASP A 274 14.89 9.44 12.71
CA ASP A 274 15.13 9.78 14.12
C ASP A 274 16.25 8.94 14.77
N PRO A 275 16.35 7.62 14.54
CA PRO A 275 17.42 6.81 15.14
C PRO A 275 18.84 7.22 14.71
N TYR A 276 18.96 8.01 13.64
CA TYR A 276 20.23 8.30 12.98
C TYR A 276 20.59 9.78 12.98
N ILE A 277 19.73 10.65 13.52
CA ILE A 277 19.93 12.11 13.52
C ILE A 277 21.25 12.48 14.19
N ASP A 278 22.09 13.22 13.47
CA ASP A 278 23.30 13.86 13.98
C ASP A 278 23.68 15.08 13.10
N GLU A 279 24.85 15.68 13.34
CA GLU A 279 25.33 16.85 12.58
C GLU A 279 25.44 16.62 11.05
N LYS A 280 25.60 15.36 10.62
CA LYS A 280 25.79 14.95 9.21
C LYS A 280 24.56 14.26 8.63
N PHE A 281 23.68 13.74 9.47
CA PHE A 281 22.44 13.06 9.09
C PHE A 281 21.23 13.86 9.61
N LEU A 282 20.79 14.84 8.83
CA LEU A 282 19.66 15.70 9.20
C LEU A 282 18.30 15.12 8.76
N ASP A 283 17.22 15.50 9.44
CA ASP A 283 15.86 15.34 8.89
C ASP A 283 15.69 16.31 7.71
N LYS A 284 15.29 15.76 6.56
CA LYS A 284 15.04 16.53 5.32
C LYS A 284 13.56 16.62 4.96
N ILE A 285 12.69 15.97 5.74
CA ILE A 285 11.25 16.01 5.52
C ILE A 285 10.76 17.40 5.96
N PRO A 286 10.06 18.15 5.09
CA PRO A 286 9.60 19.50 5.42
C PRO A 286 8.67 19.53 6.64
N ASP A 287 8.68 20.63 7.38
CA ASP A 287 7.78 20.87 8.52
C ASP A 287 6.39 21.39 8.13
N GLY A 288 6.22 21.82 6.87
CA GLY A 288 4.94 22.33 6.33
C GLY A 288 4.46 21.50 5.14
N VAL A 289 3.37 21.95 4.52
CA VAL A 289 2.73 21.22 3.42
C VAL A 289 3.71 20.97 2.27
N PHE A 290 3.91 19.70 1.93
CA PHE A 290 4.75 19.28 0.82
C PHE A 290 4.01 18.35 -0.17
N LEU A 291 2.80 17.92 0.16
CA LEU A 291 1.96 17.11 -0.72
C LEU A 291 0.52 17.62 -0.74
N GLU A 292 0.02 17.90 -1.93
CA GLU A 292 -1.38 18.23 -2.18
C GLU A 292 -2.02 17.11 -2.99
N PHE A 293 -3.15 16.58 -2.51
CA PHE A 293 -4.02 15.71 -3.25
C PHE A 293 -5.19 16.50 -3.83
N PHE A 294 -5.50 16.25 -5.10
CA PHE A 294 -6.72 16.71 -5.74
C PHE A 294 -7.57 15.51 -6.13
N PHE A 295 -8.66 15.29 -5.41
CA PHE A 295 -9.63 14.23 -5.64
C PHE A 295 -10.81 14.79 -6.43
N SER A 296 -10.74 14.61 -7.75
CA SER A 296 -11.77 15.03 -8.72
C SER A 296 -12.93 14.03 -8.76
N THR A 297 -13.82 14.11 -9.74
CA THR A 297 -14.78 13.01 -10.00
C THR A 297 -14.16 11.93 -10.89
N ASP A 298 -14.93 10.95 -11.36
CA ASP A 298 -14.54 9.94 -12.35
C ASP A 298 -14.53 10.45 -13.80
N SER A 299 -14.92 11.72 -14.03
CA SER A 299 -14.96 12.36 -15.35
C SER A 299 -13.57 12.71 -15.88
N GLN A 300 -13.21 12.11 -17.02
CA GLN A 300 -11.98 12.44 -17.75
C GLN A 300 -11.99 13.90 -18.26
N VAL A 301 -13.16 14.45 -18.60
CA VAL A 301 -13.31 15.84 -19.04
C VAL A 301 -12.94 16.80 -17.89
N TYR A 302 -13.38 16.49 -16.67
CA TYR A 302 -13.04 17.31 -15.51
C TYR A 302 -11.56 17.19 -15.16
N GLN A 303 -10.98 16.00 -15.28
CA GLN A 303 -9.53 15.79 -15.14
C GLN A 303 -8.75 16.72 -16.07
N GLU A 304 -9.07 16.71 -17.36
CA GLU A 304 -8.43 17.54 -18.36
C GLU A 304 -8.52 19.02 -18.03
N LYS A 305 -9.75 19.51 -17.79
CA LYS A 305 -10.02 20.94 -17.61
C LYS A 305 -9.53 21.49 -16.28
N PHE A 306 -9.67 20.79 -15.16
CA PHE A 306 -9.12 21.28 -13.89
C PHE A 306 -7.58 21.32 -13.92
N TRP A 307 -6.93 20.37 -14.61
CA TRP A 307 -5.49 20.40 -14.79
C TRP A 307 -5.02 21.64 -15.59
N GLU A 308 -5.73 21.96 -16.66
CA GLU A 308 -5.41 23.10 -17.53
C GLU A 308 -5.83 24.44 -16.92
N GLU A 309 -7.08 24.58 -16.48
CA GLU A 309 -7.68 25.87 -16.09
C GLU A 309 -7.38 26.23 -14.63
N TYR A 310 -7.49 25.27 -13.70
CA TYR A 310 -7.23 25.53 -12.28
C TYR A 310 -5.73 25.53 -11.98
N TYR A 311 -5.00 24.49 -12.38
CA TYR A 311 -3.56 24.42 -12.11
C TYR A 311 -2.68 25.15 -13.14
N GLY A 312 -3.20 25.45 -14.34
CA GLY A 312 -2.41 26.11 -15.38
C GLY A 312 -1.40 25.19 -16.07
N TYR A 313 -1.54 23.87 -15.94
CA TYR A 313 -0.61 22.91 -16.52
C TYR A 313 -1.07 22.40 -17.88
N GLY A 314 -0.12 22.25 -18.80
CA GLY A 314 -0.35 21.54 -20.04
C GLY A 314 -0.25 20.02 -19.87
N TRP A 315 -0.80 19.28 -20.84
CA TRP A 315 -0.68 17.82 -20.91
C TRP A 315 0.60 17.35 -21.61
N GLY A 316 1.48 18.27 -22.01
CA GLY A 316 2.71 17.98 -22.75
C GLY A 316 2.46 17.77 -24.24
N ASP A 317 3.23 16.88 -24.86
CA ASP A 317 3.08 16.52 -26.28
C ASP A 317 1.63 16.08 -26.58
N PRO A 318 0.94 16.70 -27.56
CA PRO A 318 -0.42 16.33 -27.95
C PRO A 318 -0.60 14.84 -28.26
N THR A 319 0.43 14.18 -28.78
CA THR A 319 0.40 12.73 -29.07
C THR A 319 0.35 11.86 -27.80
N ARG A 320 0.86 12.38 -26.68
CA ARG A 320 0.84 11.72 -25.36
C ARG A 320 -0.29 12.17 -24.46
N LYS A 321 -1.01 13.24 -24.82
CA LYS A 321 -2.17 13.73 -24.06
C LYS A 321 -3.24 12.65 -23.90
N ALA A 322 -3.59 11.96 -24.99
CA ALA A 322 -4.60 10.90 -24.98
C ALA A 322 -4.22 9.75 -24.03
N GLU A 323 -2.95 9.33 -24.03
CA GLU A 323 -2.43 8.30 -23.13
C GLU A 323 -2.50 8.76 -21.66
N ARG A 324 -2.06 9.99 -21.37
CA ARG A 324 -2.09 10.54 -20.01
C ARG A 324 -3.50 10.68 -19.44
N LEU A 325 -4.47 11.03 -20.28
CA LEU A 325 -5.87 11.13 -19.87
C LEU A 325 -6.54 9.77 -19.61
N GLN A 326 -5.95 8.66 -20.08
CA GLN A 326 -6.41 7.32 -19.70
C GLN A 326 -6.00 6.97 -18.26
N SER A 327 -4.91 7.55 -17.76
CA SER A 327 -4.49 7.39 -16.37
C SER A 327 -5.50 8.04 -15.41
N THR A 328 -5.78 7.36 -14.31
CA THR A 328 -6.58 7.93 -13.22
C THR A 328 -5.79 8.95 -12.40
N GLY A 329 -4.45 8.90 -12.43
CA GLY A 329 -3.57 9.81 -11.71
C GLY A 329 -2.67 10.65 -12.63
N THR A 330 -2.45 11.92 -12.27
CA THR A 330 -1.42 12.78 -12.84
C THR A 330 -0.81 13.65 -11.74
N GLY A 331 0.32 14.31 -11.98
CA GLY A 331 0.93 15.14 -10.95
C GLY A 331 2.04 16.04 -11.46
N ALA A 332 2.38 17.04 -10.66
CA ALA A 332 3.38 18.05 -10.98
C ALA A 332 4.12 18.49 -9.72
N GLN A 333 5.37 18.94 -9.90
CA GLN A 333 6.15 19.54 -8.82
C GLN A 333 6.05 21.07 -8.91
N GLN A 334 5.65 21.72 -7.83
CA GLN A 334 5.61 23.17 -7.69
C GLN A 334 6.53 23.60 -6.53
N GLY A 335 7.80 23.86 -6.85
CA GLY A 335 8.82 24.10 -5.82
C GLY A 335 8.98 22.88 -4.91
N LYS A 336 8.71 23.02 -3.61
CA LYS A 336 8.75 21.91 -2.64
C LYS A 336 7.41 21.14 -2.54
N LEU A 337 6.34 21.66 -3.11
CA LEU A 337 5.02 21.03 -3.08
C LEU A 337 4.86 20.08 -4.27
N LYS A 338 4.48 18.83 -4.00
CA LYS A 338 3.98 17.92 -5.03
C LYS A 338 2.46 18.03 -5.11
N ILE A 339 1.94 18.20 -6.33
CA ILE A 339 0.51 18.04 -6.62
C ILE A 339 0.29 16.62 -7.16
N SER A 340 -0.64 15.91 -6.55
CA SER A 340 -1.07 14.56 -6.90
C SER A 340 -2.57 14.59 -7.23
N TYR A 341 -2.89 14.64 -8.52
CA TYR A 341 -4.26 14.77 -9.04
C TYR A 341 -4.83 13.40 -9.40
N TRP A 342 -6.02 13.09 -8.90
CA TRP A 342 -6.69 11.82 -9.13
C TRP A 342 -8.14 11.98 -9.57
N ARG A 343 -8.48 11.24 -10.61
CA ARG A 343 -9.83 10.91 -11.04
C ARG A 343 -10.29 9.72 -10.22
N ILE A 344 -11.35 9.90 -9.43
CA ILE A 344 -11.79 8.91 -8.44
C ILE A 344 -13.25 8.53 -8.66
N ASP A 345 -13.53 7.23 -8.52
CA ASP A 345 -14.87 6.66 -8.55
C ASP A 345 -15.28 6.17 -7.15
N ASP A 346 -16.41 5.45 -7.06
CA ASP A 346 -16.91 4.92 -5.79
C ASP A 346 -16.10 3.70 -5.26
N GLN A 347 -15.11 3.22 -6.02
CA GLN A 347 -14.23 2.11 -5.68
C GLN A 347 -12.79 2.52 -5.39
N ALA A 348 -12.43 3.79 -5.65
CA ALA A 348 -11.08 4.29 -5.44
C ALA A 348 -10.54 4.02 -4.02
N ASP A 349 -9.37 3.39 -3.95
CA ASP A 349 -8.62 3.13 -2.73
C ASP A 349 -7.84 4.39 -2.31
N LEU A 350 -8.56 5.38 -1.78
CA LEU A 350 -7.98 6.68 -1.39
C LEU A 350 -6.86 6.51 -0.35
N GLU A 351 -7.01 5.54 0.55
CA GLU A 351 -6.00 5.16 1.54
C GLU A 351 -4.71 4.72 0.84
N GLY A 352 -4.82 3.84 -0.16
CA GLY A 352 -3.68 3.43 -1.01
C GLY A 352 -3.07 4.59 -1.79
N ILE A 353 -3.88 5.50 -2.33
CA ILE A 353 -3.39 6.67 -3.07
C ILE A 353 -2.53 7.54 -2.15
N VAL A 354 -3.06 7.86 -0.96
CA VAL A 354 -2.38 8.72 0.00
C VAL A 354 -1.06 8.11 0.45
N VAL A 355 -1.08 6.86 0.89
CA VAL A 355 0.10 6.18 1.44
C VAL A 355 1.19 5.98 0.38
N HIS A 356 0.84 5.51 -0.81
CA HIS A 356 1.82 5.26 -1.87
C HIS A 356 2.49 6.56 -2.35
N GLN A 357 1.70 7.62 -2.58
CA GLN A 357 2.24 8.92 -3.00
C GLN A 357 3.06 9.62 -1.90
N LEU A 358 2.71 9.40 -0.63
CA LEU A 358 3.56 9.82 0.49
C LEU A 358 4.91 9.11 0.46
N GLY A 359 4.94 7.79 0.19
CA GLY A 359 6.21 7.07 0.04
C GLY A 359 7.12 7.68 -1.02
N HIS A 360 6.58 8.09 -2.17
CA HIS A 360 7.34 8.81 -3.19
C HIS A 360 7.91 10.13 -2.67
N GLN A 361 7.10 10.95 -1.99
CA GLN A 361 7.57 12.25 -1.49
C GLN A 361 8.56 12.12 -0.33
N LEU A 362 8.35 11.15 0.55
CA LEU A 362 9.28 10.83 1.63
C LEU A 362 10.63 10.38 1.06
N ALA A 363 10.63 9.50 0.06
CA ALA A 363 11.84 9.11 -0.64
C ALA A 363 12.55 10.32 -1.29
N ARG A 364 11.81 11.18 -2.00
CA ARG A 364 12.34 12.39 -2.63
C ARG A 364 13.00 13.32 -1.61
N HIS A 365 12.33 13.62 -0.51
CA HIS A 365 12.85 14.52 0.52
C HIS A 365 14.02 13.92 1.30
N HIS A 366 13.84 12.70 1.84
CA HIS A 366 14.81 12.07 2.72
C HIS A 366 16.11 11.70 2.01
N TYR A 367 16.00 11.13 0.81
CA TYR A 367 17.17 10.70 0.03
C TYR A 367 17.69 11.77 -0.93
N GLY A 368 16.90 12.82 -1.21
CA GLY A 368 17.30 13.92 -2.08
C GLY A 368 17.22 13.57 -3.57
N ILE A 369 16.18 12.83 -3.96
CA ILE A 369 15.93 12.47 -5.36
C ILE A 369 15.52 13.74 -6.12
N PHE A 370 16.15 13.99 -7.27
CA PHE A 370 15.83 15.12 -8.13
C PHE A 370 15.31 14.65 -9.48
N GLY A 371 14.10 15.08 -9.85
CA GLY A 371 13.41 14.54 -11.03
C GLY A 371 13.17 13.03 -10.88
N ASP A 372 13.15 12.31 -12.00
CA ASP A 372 12.80 10.88 -12.01
C ASP A 372 14.07 10.00 -11.96
N THR A 373 15.13 10.46 -11.27
CA THR A 373 16.47 9.85 -11.36
C THR A 373 16.58 8.51 -10.63
N GLN A 374 15.66 8.23 -9.70
CA GLN A 374 15.69 7.05 -8.82
C GLN A 374 14.29 6.45 -8.66
N ASP A 375 13.62 6.15 -9.78
CA ASP A 375 12.26 5.62 -9.80
C ASP A 375 12.10 4.33 -8.96
N TRP A 376 13.13 3.47 -8.91
CA TRP A 376 13.10 2.25 -8.11
C TRP A 376 12.94 2.54 -6.62
N LEU A 377 13.54 3.63 -6.13
CA LEU A 377 13.53 4.00 -4.72
C LEU A 377 12.20 4.65 -4.34
N GLU A 378 11.63 5.46 -5.23
CA GLU A 378 10.29 6.02 -5.04
C GLU A 378 9.23 4.91 -4.99
N GLU A 379 9.24 4.00 -5.95
CA GLU A 379 8.32 2.85 -5.97
C GLU A 379 8.56 1.92 -4.77
N GLY A 380 9.83 1.60 -4.48
CA GLY A 380 10.18 0.74 -3.35
C GLY A 380 9.64 1.27 -2.02
N CYS A 381 9.84 2.56 -1.75
CA CYS A 381 9.29 3.23 -0.58
C CYS A 381 7.75 3.31 -0.61
N GLY A 382 7.15 3.58 -1.77
CA GLY A 382 5.70 3.62 -1.94
C GLY A 382 5.03 2.29 -1.63
N TYR A 383 5.60 1.18 -2.10
CA TYR A 383 5.12 -0.18 -1.81
C TYR A 383 5.35 -0.56 -0.36
N ASP A 384 6.53 -0.28 0.19
CA ASP A 384 6.87 -0.60 1.57
C ASP A 384 5.89 0.05 2.57
N LEU A 385 5.65 1.34 2.43
CA LEU A 385 4.71 2.07 3.30
C LEU A 385 3.27 1.53 3.15
N SER A 386 2.87 1.18 1.92
CA SER A 386 1.54 0.60 1.63
C SER A 386 1.37 -0.77 2.28
N PHE A 387 2.37 -1.64 2.23
CA PHE A 387 2.32 -2.95 2.88
C PHE A 387 2.37 -2.83 4.40
N SER A 388 3.21 -1.95 4.93
CA SER A 388 3.36 -1.73 6.37
C SER A 388 2.05 -1.25 7.02
N LEU A 389 1.30 -0.37 6.35
CA LEU A 389 0.09 0.24 6.92
C LEU A 389 -1.24 -0.37 6.45
N LEU A 390 -1.32 -0.87 5.21
CA LEU A 390 -2.58 -1.30 4.58
C LEU A 390 -2.62 -2.78 4.18
N ASN A 391 -1.47 -3.46 4.16
CA ASN A 391 -1.29 -4.81 3.60
C ASN A 391 -1.66 -4.97 2.12
N ARG A 392 -1.83 -3.87 1.40
CA ARG A 392 -2.21 -3.89 -0.01
C ARG A 392 -1.62 -2.68 -0.69
N ASN A 393 -1.41 -2.82 -1.99
CA ASN A 393 -1.20 -1.68 -2.85
C ASN A 393 -2.05 -1.83 -4.12
N ASN A 394 -3.14 -1.08 -4.18
CA ASN A 394 -4.03 -1.02 -5.35
C ASN A 394 -3.73 0.18 -6.25
N VAL A 395 -2.71 0.97 -5.91
CA VAL A 395 -2.32 2.19 -6.64
C VAL A 395 -0.94 1.99 -7.21
N THR A 396 -0.84 2.08 -8.53
CA THR A 396 0.43 1.77 -9.19
C THR A 396 0.75 2.82 -10.22
N CYS A 397 1.90 3.48 -10.09
CA CYS A 397 2.47 4.27 -11.19
C CYS A 397 2.89 3.34 -12.34
N LYS A 398 3.26 2.09 -12.00
CA LYS A 398 3.34 0.94 -12.92
C LYS A 398 2.87 -0.34 -12.24
N SER A 399 1.91 -1.04 -12.84
CA SER A 399 1.28 -2.20 -12.18
C SER A 399 2.21 -3.40 -12.13
N PHE A 400 2.45 -3.93 -10.93
CA PHE A 400 2.91 -5.30 -10.75
C PHE A 400 1.75 -6.27 -11.07
N ALA A 401 2.00 -7.22 -11.97
CA ALA A 401 1.09 -8.29 -12.33
C ALA A 401 1.63 -9.62 -11.77
N PRO A 402 0.99 -10.22 -10.75
CA PRO A 402 1.36 -11.53 -10.24
C PRO A 402 1.48 -12.60 -11.36
N PRO A 403 2.48 -13.49 -11.33
CA PRO A 403 2.63 -14.57 -12.31
C PRO A 403 1.37 -15.43 -12.42
N LYS A 404 1.01 -15.87 -13.64
CA LYS A 404 -0.18 -16.71 -13.85
C LYS A 404 0.07 -18.15 -13.40
N ARG A 405 -0.82 -18.68 -12.54
CA ARG A 405 -1.13 -20.11 -12.32
C ARG A 405 -0.17 -21.01 -11.50
N SER A 406 0.86 -20.52 -10.81
CA SER A 406 1.65 -21.36 -9.89
C SER A 406 1.89 -20.79 -8.48
N GLU A 407 1.65 -19.49 -8.26
CA GLU A 407 2.16 -18.80 -7.07
C GLU A 407 1.13 -17.91 -6.35
N GLY A 408 -0.11 -17.84 -6.85
CA GLY A 408 -1.15 -16.98 -6.32
C GLY A 408 -2.36 -17.73 -5.78
N THR A 409 -3.00 -17.14 -4.79
CA THR A 409 -4.14 -17.71 -4.09
C THR A 409 -5.41 -17.66 -4.96
N VAL A 410 -6.00 -18.81 -5.28
CA VAL A 410 -7.26 -18.92 -6.06
C VAL A 410 -8.37 -19.52 -5.19
N ALA A 411 -9.42 -18.74 -4.90
CA ALA A 411 -10.67 -19.31 -4.38
C ALA A 411 -11.48 -19.85 -5.58
N ALA A 412 -11.33 -21.12 -5.92
CA ALA A 412 -12.29 -21.76 -6.83
C ALA A 412 -13.49 -22.26 -6.01
N GLY A 413 -14.69 -21.79 -6.36
CA GLY A 413 -15.94 -22.40 -5.91
C GLY A 413 -16.19 -23.71 -6.67
N PRO A 414 -17.07 -24.58 -6.16
CA PRO A 414 -17.34 -25.84 -6.81
C PRO A 414 -18.00 -25.65 -8.17
N GLY A 415 -17.28 -26.02 -9.25
CA GLY A 415 -17.87 -26.23 -10.56
C GLY A 415 -19.07 -27.16 -10.48
N SER A 416 -20.15 -26.78 -11.13
CA SER A 416 -21.37 -27.59 -11.19
C SER A 416 -21.09 -28.97 -11.78
N LYS A 417 -21.03 -30.01 -10.93
CA LYS A 417 -21.43 -31.40 -11.25
C LYS A 417 -21.47 -32.25 -9.97
N GLY A 418 -22.65 -32.78 -9.67
CA GLY A 418 -22.85 -33.91 -8.76
C GLY A 418 -22.92 -33.57 -7.27
N LYS A 419 -24.04 -33.93 -6.63
CA LYS A 419 -24.11 -34.07 -5.17
C LYS A 419 -23.10 -35.16 -4.76
N GLY A 420 -21.93 -34.78 -4.22
CA GLY A 420 -21.03 -35.75 -3.61
C GLY A 420 -19.53 -35.40 -3.61
N GLU A 421 -19.06 -34.48 -4.45
CA GLU A 421 -17.63 -34.18 -4.53
C GLU A 421 -17.39 -32.66 -4.38
N GLU A 422 -16.76 -32.26 -3.27
CA GLU A 422 -16.17 -30.92 -3.15
C GLU A 422 -15.11 -30.80 -4.25
N ASN A 423 -15.31 -29.88 -5.21
CA ASN A 423 -14.30 -29.63 -6.24
C ASN A 423 -13.00 -29.17 -5.57
N LYS A 424 -11.98 -30.02 -5.68
CA LYS A 424 -10.64 -29.79 -5.17
C LYS A 424 -9.88 -28.95 -6.19
N THR A 425 -9.70 -27.68 -5.90
CA THR A 425 -8.68 -26.87 -6.58
C THR A 425 -7.61 -26.59 -5.53
N ALA A 426 -6.39 -27.05 -5.78
CA ALA A 426 -5.26 -26.81 -4.89
C ALA A 426 -4.97 -25.30 -4.86
N VAL A 427 -4.93 -24.72 -3.66
CA VAL A 427 -4.71 -23.28 -3.46
C VAL A 427 -3.38 -23.06 -2.76
N VAL A 428 -2.39 -22.50 -3.46
CA VAL A 428 -1.21 -21.95 -2.80
C VAL A 428 -1.60 -20.58 -2.24
N MET A 429 -1.75 -20.47 -0.92
CA MET A 429 -2.11 -19.21 -0.28
C MET A 429 -0.88 -18.35 0.02
N ARG A 430 -0.52 -17.52 -0.95
CA ARG A 430 0.56 -16.53 -0.81
C ARG A 430 0.00 -15.13 -0.87
N GLY A 431 0.37 -14.31 0.11
CA GLY A 431 0.05 -12.88 0.14
C GLY A 431 0.88 -12.10 -0.88
N MET A 432 0.52 -10.84 -1.15
CA MET A 432 1.21 -10.02 -2.15
C MET A 432 2.70 -9.87 -1.88
N ARG A 433 3.10 -9.68 -0.61
CA ARG A 433 4.53 -9.60 -0.21
C ARG A 433 5.28 -10.89 -0.56
N GLU A 434 4.69 -12.05 -0.28
CA GLU A 434 5.32 -13.34 -0.58
C GLU A 434 5.43 -13.57 -2.09
N ILE A 435 4.40 -13.20 -2.86
CA ILE A 435 4.43 -13.25 -4.32
C ILE A 435 5.53 -12.33 -4.87
N MET A 436 5.58 -11.08 -4.42
CA MET A 436 6.59 -10.12 -4.87
C MET A 436 7.99 -10.56 -4.44
N ALA A 437 8.17 -11.11 -3.24
CA ALA A 437 9.47 -11.62 -2.79
C ALA A 437 9.93 -12.81 -3.64
N GLY A 438 9.00 -13.70 -4.01
CA GLY A 438 9.27 -14.81 -4.92
C GLY A 438 9.71 -14.33 -6.30
N VAL A 439 9.01 -13.35 -6.88
CA VAL A 439 9.42 -12.75 -8.16
C VAL A 439 10.76 -12.03 -8.04
N ALA A 440 10.98 -11.28 -6.96
CA ALA A 440 12.21 -10.54 -6.72
C ALA A 440 13.43 -11.46 -6.58
N ALA A 441 13.28 -12.59 -5.87
CA ALA A 441 14.35 -13.58 -5.70
C ALA A 441 14.82 -14.22 -7.02
N HIS A 442 13.96 -14.21 -8.05
CA HIS A 442 14.26 -14.73 -9.39
C HIS A 442 14.59 -13.62 -10.40
N ALA A 443 14.57 -12.36 -9.99
CA ALA A 443 14.84 -11.22 -10.87
C ALA A 443 16.30 -11.24 -11.33
N SER A 444 16.51 -11.37 -12.64
CA SER A 444 17.85 -11.54 -13.22
C SER A 444 18.60 -10.23 -13.46
N VAL A 445 17.90 -9.09 -13.40
CA VAL A 445 18.48 -7.76 -13.63
C VAL A 445 19.35 -7.36 -12.45
N PRO A 446 20.67 -7.10 -12.63
CA PRO A 446 21.52 -6.58 -11.56
C PRO A 446 21.03 -5.24 -11.01
N PHE A 447 21.21 -5.00 -9.72
CA PHE A 447 20.68 -3.81 -9.05
C PHE A 447 21.19 -2.49 -9.66
N ASP A 448 22.45 -2.40 -10.06
CA ASP A 448 23.01 -1.18 -10.67
C ASP A 448 22.35 -0.81 -12.01
N GLN A 449 21.87 -1.82 -12.76
CA GLN A 449 21.05 -1.63 -13.95
C GLN A 449 19.64 -1.17 -13.58
N LEU A 450 18.99 -1.85 -12.63
CA LEU A 450 17.67 -1.45 -12.12
C LEU A 450 17.68 0.01 -11.65
N ALA A 451 18.68 0.38 -10.84
CA ALA A 451 18.78 1.70 -10.24
C ALA A 451 19.01 2.84 -11.24
N SER A 452 19.32 2.51 -12.49
CA SER A 452 19.43 3.46 -13.61
C SER A 452 18.24 3.46 -14.56
N LYS A 453 17.32 2.50 -14.42
CA LYS A 453 16.11 2.45 -15.25
C LYS A 453 15.18 3.60 -14.87
N ARG A 454 14.42 4.06 -15.87
CA ARG A 454 13.26 4.92 -15.67
C ARG A 454 12.00 4.06 -15.56
N LEU A 455 10.98 4.54 -14.87
CA LEU A 455 9.76 3.81 -14.57
C LEU A 455 9.09 3.23 -15.82
N HIS A 456 9.06 3.98 -16.92
CA HIS A 456 8.48 3.50 -18.19
C HIS A 456 9.17 2.24 -18.74
N ALA A 457 10.45 2.00 -18.41
CA ALA A 457 11.23 0.84 -18.82
C ALA A 457 11.14 -0.36 -17.86
N PHE A 458 10.55 -0.20 -16.67
CA PHE A 458 10.47 -1.27 -15.68
C PHE A 458 9.70 -2.48 -16.20
N GLN A 459 10.17 -3.68 -15.91
CA GLN A 459 9.43 -4.92 -16.08
C GLN A 459 8.77 -5.30 -14.75
N ASN A 460 7.97 -6.36 -14.76
CA ASN A 460 7.28 -6.84 -13.56
C ASN A 460 8.26 -7.19 -12.42
N GLU A 461 9.38 -7.84 -12.77
CA GLU A 461 10.45 -8.19 -11.84
C GLU A 461 11.18 -6.96 -11.26
N ASP A 462 11.28 -5.87 -12.03
CA ASP A 462 11.90 -4.62 -11.58
C ASP A 462 11.09 -4.00 -10.44
N MET A 463 9.75 -4.05 -10.52
CA MET A 463 8.84 -3.56 -9.45
C MET A 463 9.01 -4.39 -8.17
N ALA A 464 9.00 -5.72 -8.31
CA ALA A 464 9.18 -6.65 -7.20
C ALA A 464 10.53 -6.43 -6.50
N LYS A 465 11.61 -6.33 -7.30
CA LYS A 465 12.96 -6.07 -6.80
C LYS A 465 13.10 -4.69 -6.16
N SER A 466 12.46 -3.65 -6.71
CA SER A 466 12.49 -2.30 -6.15
C SER A 466 11.99 -2.27 -4.71
N TRP A 467 10.83 -2.87 -4.45
CA TRP A 467 10.28 -3.00 -3.10
C TRP A 467 11.14 -3.89 -2.20
N ALA A 468 11.39 -5.14 -2.61
CA ALA A 468 12.06 -6.13 -1.78
C ALA A 468 13.50 -5.73 -1.43
N PHE A 469 14.17 -5.00 -2.33
CA PHE A 469 15.51 -4.46 -2.07
C PHE A 469 15.46 -3.27 -1.12
N TYR A 470 14.51 -2.34 -1.32
CA TYR A 470 14.31 -1.22 -0.38
C TYR A 470 14.04 -1.72 1.05
N GLU A 471 13.12 -2.66 1.22
CA GLU A 471 12.79 -3.29 2.50
C GLU A 471 14.04 -3.86 3.19
N TYR A 472 14.88 -4.59 2.44
CA TYR A 472 16.12 -5.13 2.97
C TYR A 472 17.08 -4.06 3.48
N ILE A 473 17.29 -2.99 2.70
CA ILE A 473 18.18 -1.89 3.08
C ILE A 473 17.68 -1.23 4.36
N THR A 474 16.39 -0.91 4.45
CA THR A 474 15.83 -0.20 5.60
C THR A 474 15.74 -1.09 6.84
N THR A 475 15.41 -2.36 6.67
CA THR A 475 15.21 -3.30 7.79
C THR A 475 16.52 -3.87 8.34
N LYS A 476 17.52 -4.14 7.49
CA LYS A 476 18.73 -4.89 7.90
C LYS A 476 19.99 -4.07 7.97
N LEU A 477 20.13 -2.99 7.20
CA LEU A 477 21.41 -2.26 7.10
C LEU A 477 21.46 -0.99 7.96
N GLY A 478 20.35 -0.63 8.61
CA GLY A 478 20.27 0.47 9.57
C GLY A 478 20.84 1.78 9.01
N LYS A 479 21.60 2.51 9.84
CA LYS A 479 22.20 3.80 9.47
C LYS A 479 23.04 3.74 8.19
N VAL A 480 23.85 2.69 8.07
CA VAL A 480 24.78 2.49 6.95
C VAL A 480 24.02 2.37 5.63
N GLY A 481 22.87 1.67 5.65
CA GLY A 481 21.94 1.60 4.51
C GLY A 481 21.31 2.95 4.16
N GLN A 482 20.84 3.70 5.16
CA GLN A 482 20.26 5.03 4.93
C GLN A 482 21.25 6.04 4.33
N GLU A 483 22.49 6.02 4.82
CA GLU A 483 23.58 6.84 4.27
C GLU A 483 23.93 6.42 2.84
N TRP A 484 23.96 5.12 2.56
CA TRP A 484 24.18 4.59 1.22
C TRP A 484 23.11 5.09 0.23
N LEU A 485 21.82 5.05 0.59
CA LEU A 485 20.72 5.56 -0.24
C LEU A 485 20.87 7.07 -0.54
N ARG A 486 21.28 7.86 0.45
CA ARG A 486 21.55 9.31 0.27
C ARG A 486 22.75 9.57 -0.67
N LEU A 487 23.82 8.79 -0.53
CA LEU A 487 25.00 8.89 -1.42
C LEU A 487 24.66 8.49 -2.86
N LEU A 488 23.88 7.42 -3.02
CA LEU A 488 23.42 6.93 -4.30
C LEU A 488 22.59 7.98 -5.06
N CYS A 489 21.65 8.64 -4.37
CA CYS A 489 20.85 9.73 -4.96
C CYS A 489 21.72 10.95 -5.32
N LYS A 490 22.69 11.30 -4.46
CA LYS A 490 23.65 12.37 -4.77
C LYS A 490 24.48 12.06 -6.02
N ALA A 491 24.90 10.80 -6.19
CA ALA A 491 25.62 10.36 -7.38
C ALA A 491 24.75 10.41 -8.64
N ALA A 492 23.48 10.00 -8.53
CA ALA A 492 22.51 10.03 -9.63
C ALA A 492 22.31 11.44 -10.17
N ASN A 493 22.15 12.41 -9.27
CA ASN A 493 21.95 13.81 -9.62
C ASN A 493 23.20 14.46 -10.24
N GLY A 494 24.39 13.88 -10.04
CA GLY A 494 25.66 14.36 -10.56
C GLY A 494 26.10 13.74 -11.90
N GLY A 495 25.30 12.84 -12.51
CA GLY A 495 25.59 12.24 -13.81
C GLY A 495 26.71 11.20 -13.84
N GLN A 496 27.24 10.78 -12.68
CA GLN A 496 28.33 9.78 -12.55
C GLN A 496 27.85 8.48 -11.87
N PHE A 497 26.56 8.17 -12.03
CA PHE A 497 25.87 7.15 -11.23
C PHE A 497 26.53 5.77 -11.29
N GLN A 498 26.78 5.26 -12.50
CA GLN A 498 27.29 3.89 -12.71
C GLN A 498 28.67 3.63 -12.10
N ASN A 499 29.56 4.63 -12.11
CA ASN A 499 30.88 4.47 -11.49
C ASN A 499 30.78 4.61 -9.97
N LYS A 500 30.01 5.61 -9.50
CA LYS A 500 29.91 5.92 -8.08
C LYS A 500 29.11 4.91 -7.28
N ILE A 501 28.14 4.22 -7.88
CA ILE A 501 27.35 3.22 -7.16
C ILE A 501 28.24 2.08 -6.64
N ARG A 502 29.23 1.64 -7.44
CA ARG A 502 30.17 0.58 -7.05
C ARG A 502 31.13 1.07 -5.97
N GLU A 503 31.71 2.25 -6.15
CA GLU A 503 32.61 2.89 -5.18
C GLU A 503 31.92 3.12 -3.82
N HIS A 504 30.70 3.67 -3.85
CA HIS A 504 29.92 3.92 -2.62
C HIS A 504 29.50 2.62 -1.95
N THR A 505 29.09 1.60 -2.70
CA THR A 505 28.75 0.27 -2.14
C THR A 505 29.98 -0.38 -1.49
N GLU A 506 31.14 -0.38 -2.16
CA GLU A 506 32.37 -0.94 -1.61
C GLU A 506 32.81 -0.22 -0.33
N ALA A 507 32.79 1.12 -0.34
CA ALA A 507 33.20 1.94 0.80
C ALA A 507 32.26 1.77 2.00
N GLN A 508 30.94 1.80 1.76
CA GLN A 508 29.94 1.83 2.81
C GLN A 508 29.73 0.47 3.48
N PHE A 509 29.88 -0.63 2.72
CA PHE A 509 29.71 -2.00 3.23
C PHE A 509 31.02 -2.77 3.41
N ASN A 510 32.18 -2.13 3.19
CA ASN A 510 33.52 -2.71 3.32
C ASN A 510 33.73 -4.00 2.49
N LEU A 511 33.20 -4.02 1.27
CA LEU A 511 33.21 -5.17 0.34
C LEU A 511 34.41 -5.11 -0.61
N LYS A 512 35.63 -5.04 -0.06
CA LYS A 512 36.84 -4.73 -0.83
C LYS A 512 37.22 -5.78 -1.87
N GLY A 513 37.61 -5.33 -3.07
CA GLY A 513 38.28 -6.17 -4.08
C GLY A 513 37.40 -7.21 -4.78
N GLN A 514 36.08 -7.09 -4.68
CA GLN A 514 35.09 -7.96 -5.34
C GLN A 514 33.99 -7.11 -6.00
N ASP A 515 33.10 -7.75 -6.75
CA ASP A 515 31.89 -7.08 -7.28
C ASP A 515 30.93 -6.75 -6.12
N SER A 516 31.08 -5.55 -5.54
CA SER A 516 30.39 -5.11 -4.32
C SER A 516 28.86 -5.10 -4.47
N ILE A 517 28.35 -4.83 -5.67
CA ILE A 517 26.91 -4.87 -5.96
C ILE A 517 26.41 -6.32 -5.90
N ARG A 518 27.11 -7.25 -6.56
CA ARG A 518 26.76 -8.68 -6.55
C ARG A 518 26.77 -9.25 -5.13
N MET A 519 27.75 -8.89 -4.31
CA MET A 519 27.81 -9.32 -2.91
C MET A 519 26.65 -8.78 -2.07
N LEU A 520 26.25 -7.53 -2.28
CA LEU A 520 25.08 -6.94 -1.62
C LEU A 520 23.80 -7.68 -2.05
N GLU A 521 23.67 -8.02 -3.34
CA GLU A 521 22.55 -8.81 -3.86
C GLU A 521 22.52 -10.25 -3.33
N GLU A 522 23.67 -10.88 -3.09
CA GLU A 522 23.76 -12.19 -2.43
C GLU A 522 23.24 -12.12 -0.99
N GLN A 523 23.63 -11.09 -0.23
CA GLN A 523 23.11 -10.87 1.13
C GLN A 523 21.60 -10.60 1.14
N TRP A 524 21.13 -9.78 0.19
CA TRP A 524 19.71 -9.53 -0.01
C TRP A 524 18.93 -10.82 -0.36
N THR A 525 19.46 -11.65 -1.25
CA THR A 525 18.82 -12.92 -1.62
C THR A 525 18.76 -13.88 -0.44
N ALA A 526 19.80 -13.93 0.39
CA ALA A 526 19.79 -14.70 1.63
C ALA A 526 18.72 -14.18 2.61
N TYR A 527 18.60 -12.86 2.75
CA TYR A 527 17.54 -12.23 3.54
C TYR A 527 16.13 -12.63 3.04
N LEU A 528 15.88 -12.60 1.73
CA LEU A 528 14.57 -13.00 1.19
C LEU A 528 14.22 -14.44 1.53
N ARG A 529 15.18 -15.37 1.49
CA ARG A 529 14.99 -16.78 1.85
C ARG A 529 14.75 -17.01 3.34
N ASP A 530 15.27 -16.12 4.18
CA ASP A 530 15.09 -16.17 5.64
C ASP A 530 13.71 -15.63 6.05
N VAL A 531 13.27 -14.55 5.42
CA VAL A 531 12.02 -13.85 5.80
C VAL A 531 10.79 -14.38 5.05
N TYR A 532 10.96 -14.79 3.80
CA TYR A 532 9.88 -15.20 2.92
C TYR A 532 10.06 -16.63 2.44
N ASP A 533 8.94 -17.33 2.23
CA ASP A 533 8.93 -18.68 1.66
C ASP A 533 9.08 -18.61 0.12
N VAL A 534 10.31 -18.31 -0.33
CA VAL A 534 10.68 -18.03 -1.73
C VAL A 534 11.48 -19.14 -2.40
N ASN A 535 11.39 -20.36 -1.89
CA ASN A 535 12.05 -21.54 -2.46
C ASN A 535 11.43 -21.99 -3.79
#